data_AF-A0A1A7Z6W8-F1
#
_entry.id   AF-A0A1A7Z6W8-F1
#
_cell.length_a   1.000
_cell.length_b   1.000
_cell.length_c   1.000
_cell.angle_alpha   90.00
_cell.angle_beta   90.00
_cell.angle_gamma   90.00
#
_symmetry.space_group_name_H-M   'P 1'
#
loop_
_entity.id
_entity.type
_entity.pdbx_description
1 polymer ?
#
loop_
_entity_poly.entity_id
_entity_poly.type
_entity_poly.pdbx_seq_one_letter_code
_entity_poly.pdbx_strand_id
1 'polypeptide(L)'
;SRDGRYLVYVCFRNCDEDDDAGVVSSLIVMRLADGKSIGTCSLYKTPTFLSLSQRALNIIIGFEDGSIGTYTVVDRVDAALKIKIATSNSRQIVNNA
;
A
#
# COMPACT_ATOMS: atom_id res chain seq x y z
N SER A 1 7.01 2.01 10.00
CA SER A 1 7.96 2.72 9.11
C SER A 1 9.23 2.96 9.88
N ARG A 2 10.37 3.15 9.20
CA ARG A 2 11.68 3.28 9.86
C ARG A 2 11.80 4.53 10.73
N ASP A 3 11.07 5.57 10.40
CA ASP A 3 11.00 6.83 11.16
C ASP A 3 9.95 6.82 12.28
N GLY A 4 9.28 5.69 12.53
CA GLY A 4 8.29 5.55 13.60
C GLY A 4 7.00 6.37 13.42
N ARG A 5 6.74 6.94 12.24
CA ARG A 5 5.52 7.75 12.01
C ARG A 5 4.29 6.93 11.65
N TYR A 6 4.50 5.78 11.02
CA TYR A 6 3.41 4.97 10.47
C TYR A 6 3.57 3.49 10.83
N LEU A 7 2.47 2.84 11.17
CA LEU A 7 2.35 1.39 11.22
C LEU A 7 1.69 0.92 9.92
N VAL A 8 2.28 -0.09 9.28
CA VAL A 8 1.74 -0.71 8.07
C VAL A 8 1.59 -2.18 8.35
N TYR A 9 0.40 -2.73 8.12
CA TYR A 9 0.12 -4.13 8.40
C TYR A 9 -0.95 -4.69 7.45
N VAL A 10 -0.94 -6.01 7.32
CA VAL A 10 -1.98 -6.76 6.62
C VAL A 10 -2.87 -7.42 7.67
N CYS A 11 -4.18 -7.21 7.55
CA CYS A 11 -5.18 -7.90 8.35
C CYS A 11 -5.80 -9.01 7.49
N PHE A 12 -5.60 -10.25 7.90
CA PHE A 12 -6.26 -11.41 7.32
C PHE A 12 -7.63 -11.56 7.97
N ARG A 13 -8.70 -11.57 7.18
CA ARG A 13 -10.03 -11.95 7.66
C ARG A 13 -10.25 -13.41 7.29
N ASN A 14 -10.50 -14.25 8.29
CA ASN A 14 -11.06 -15.56 8.07
C ASN A 14 -12.56 -15.37 7.83
N CYS A 15 -13.00 -15.47 6.58
CA CYS A 15 -14.41 -15.65 6.29
C CYS A 15 -14.68 -17.15 6.43
N ASP A 16 -15.04 -17.59 7.63
CA ASP A 16 -15.37 -19.00 7.89
C ASP A 16 -16.76 -19.39 7.34
N GLU A 17 -17.52 -18.47 6.72
CA GLU A 17 -18.87 -18.73 6.23
C GLU A 17 -19.12 -18.05 4.87
N ASP A 18 -19.27 -18.89 3.83
CA ASP A 18 -20.18 -18.74 2.68
C ASP A 18 -20.13 -17.51 1.76
N ASP A 19 -18.96 -16.93 1.49
CA ASP A 19 -18.81 -16.10 0.29
C ASP A 19 -17.63 -16.58 -0.56
N ASP A 20 -17.93 -16.98 -1.80
CA ASP A 20 -17.04 -17.35 -2.92
C ASP A 20 -16.02 -16.24 -3.29
N ALA A 21 -15.99 -15.15 -2.53
CA ALA A 21 -15.04 -14.06 -2.60
C ALA A 21 -13.81 -14.41 -1.74
N GLY A 22 -12.89 -15.19 -2.32
CA GLY A 22 -11.67 -15.67 -1.67
C GLY A 22 -10.93 -14.66 -0.78
N VAL A 23 -10.23 -15.20 0.24
CA VAL A 23 -9.37 -14.52 1.24
C VAL A 23 -9.23 -13.00 1.07
N VAL A 24 -10.16 -12.24 1.66
CA VAL A 24 -10.11 -10.76 1.62
C VAL A 24 -9.17 -10.26 2.72
N SER A 25 -7.88 -10.27 2.42
CA SER A 25 -6.88 -9.59 3.26
C SER A 25 -6.97 -8.07 3.05
N SER A 26 -6.73 -7.27 4.07
CA SER A 26 -6.74 -5.80 3.97
C SER A 26 -5.37 -5.22 4.31
N LEU A 27 -4.82 -4.39 3.44
CA LEU A 27 -3.65 -3.58 3.73
C LEU A 27 -4.08 -2.29 4.43
N ILE A 28 -3.53 -2.04 5.61
CA ILE A 28 -3.89 -0.92 6.46
C ILE A 28 -2.65 -0.11 6.82
N VAL A 29 -2.79 1.22 6.79
CA VAL A 29 -1.78 2.18 7.18
C VAL A 29 -2.34 3.06 8.29
N MET A 30 -1.71 3.01 9.45
CA MET A 30 -2.07 3.80 10.60
C MET A 30 -0.97 4.83 10.89
N ARG A 31 -1.37 6.08 11.12
CA ARG A 31 -0.46 7.11 11.64
C ARG A 31 -0.35 6.97 13.15
N LEU A 32 0.87 6.88 13.65
CA LEU A 32 1.13 6.60 15.06
C LEU A 32 0.92 7.82 15.96
N ALA A 33 1.03 9.04 15.42
CA ALA A 33 0.84 10.27 16.19
C ALA A 33 -0.58 10.44 16.73
N ASP A 34 -1.60 10.00 15.98
CA ASP A 34 -3.02 10.17 16.31
C ASP A 34 -3.81 8.84 16.34
N GLY A 35 -3.15 7.71 16.05
CA GLY A 35 -3.77 6.38 16.01
C GLY A 35 -4.77 6.19 14.88
N LYS A 36 -4.87 7.12 13.92
CA LYS A 36 -5.87 7.06 12.85
C LYS A 36 -5.40 6.21 11.69
N SER A 37 -6.32 5.42 11.11
CA SER A 37 -6.11 4.83 9.79
C SER A 37 -6.14 5.93 8.73
N ILE A 38 -5.07 6.04 7.95
CA ILE A 38 -4.91 7.01 6.86
C ILE A 38 -4.95 6.35 5.49
N GLY A 39 -5.04 5.02 5.43
CA GLY A 39 -5.15 4.26 4.20
C GLY A 39 -5.59 2.83 4.48
N THR A 40 -6.59 2.37 3.73
CA THR A 40 -7.08 0.99 3.76
C THR A 40 -7.38 0.57 2.33
N CYS A 41 -6.90 -0.59 1.91
CA CYS A 41 -7.36 -1.22 0.68
C CYS A 41 -7.47 -2.74 0.83
N SER A 42 -8.45 -3.33 0.15
CA SER A 42 -8.58 -4.78 0.04
C SER A 42 -7.51 -5.33 -0.90
N LEU A 43 -6.92 -6.45 -0.53
CA LEU A 43 -6.02 -7.25 -1.33
C LEU A 43 -6.83 -8.39 -1.93
N TYR A 44 -6.80 -8.52 -3.26
CA TYR A 44 -7.55 -9.54 -4.00
C TYR A 44 -6.79 -10.86 -4.17
N LYS A 45 -5.65 -11.00 -3.49
CA LYS A 45 -4.75 -12.15 -3.55
C LYS A 45 -4.17 -12.39 -2.16
N THR A 46 -3.78 -13.62 -1.86
CA THR A 46 -3.14 -14.01 -0.61
C THR A 46 -1.75 -13.39 -0.48
N PRO A 47 -1.53 -12.45 0.46
CA PRO A 47 -0.22 -11.83 0.66
C PRO A 47 0.68 -12.75 1.50
N THR A 48 1.93 -12.89 1.08
CA THR A 48 2.95 -13.74 1.72
C THR A 48 4.16 -12.94 2.20
N PHE A 49 4.31 -11.70 1.72
CA PHE A 49 5.44 -10.84 2.03
C PHE A 49 5.02 -9.37 2.12
N LEU A 50 5.64 -8.62 3.04
CA LEU A 50 5.48 -7.18 3.18
C LEU A 50 6.84 -6.52 3.38
N SER A 51 7.11 -5.46 2.63
CA SER A 51 8.27 -4.60 2.82
C SER A 51 7.94 -3.13 2.60
N LEU A 52 8.73 -2.26 3.23
CA LEU A 52 8.62 -0.82 3.12
C LEU A 52 9.91 -0.25 2.52
N SER A 53 9.78 0.67 1.56
CA SER A 53 10.92 1.45 1.10
C SER A 53 11.43 2.37 2.22
N GLN A 54 12.74 2.62 2.22
CA GLN A 54 13.36 3.52 3.20
C GLN A 54 12.89 4.96 3.07
N ARG A 55 12.57 5.38 1.84
CA ARG A 55 12.12 6.74 1.51
C ARG A 55 10.71 6.70 0.94
N ALA A 56 9.90 7.71 1.26
CA ALA A 56 8.56 7.93 0.74
C ALA A 56 7.49 6.86 1.06
N LEU A 57 7.77 5.88 1.93
CA LEU A 57 6.80 4.88 2.39
C LEU A 57 6.04 4.20 1.25
N ASN A 58 6.78 3.70 0.26
CA ASN A 58 6.25 2.75 -0.70
C ASN A 58 6.14 1.39 -0.01
N ILE A 59 5.02 0.72 -0.22
CA ILE A 59 4.68 -0.57 0.35
C ILE A 59 4.75 -1.59 -0.78
N ILE A 60 5.49 -2.67 -0.56
CA ILE A 60 5.64 -3.78 -1.49
C ILE A 60 4.98 -5.00 -0.85
N ILE A 61 4.04 -5.61 -1.54
CA ILE A 61 3.37 -6.84 -1.13
C ILE A 61 3.73 -7.94 -2.13
N GLY A 62 4.27 -9.05 -1.64
CA GLY A 62 4.40 -10.27 -2.43
C GLY A 62 3.19 -11.15 -2.22
N PHE A 63 2.70 -11.77 -3.29
CA PHE A 63 1.56 -12.67 -3.25
C PHE A 63 2.00 -14.12 -3.49
N GLU A 64 1.16 -15.06 -3.06
CA GLU A 64 1.40 -16.50 -3.19
C GLU A 64 1.58 -16.96 -4.64
N ASP A 65 0.92 -16.31 -5.60
CA ASP A 65 1.04 -16.60 -7.04
C ASP A 65 2.35 -16.07 -7.67
N GLY A 66 3.25 -15.52 -6.86
CA GLY A 66 4.52 -14.92 -7.30
C GLY A 66 4.40 -13.50 -7.84
N SER A 67 3.20 -12.92 -7.92
CA SER A 67 3.02 -11.54 -8.33
C SER A 67 3.38 -10.55 -7.21
N ILE A 68 3.63 -9.29 -7.59
CA ILE A 68 4.01 -8.21 -6.66
C ILE A 68 3.04 -7.03 -6.83
N GLY A 69 2.53 -6.54 -5.70
CA GLY A 69 1.76 -5.31 -5.61
C GLY A 69 2.59 -4.17 -5.01
N THR A 70 2.51 -2.98 -5.60
CA THR A 70 3.15 -1.77 -5.08
C THR A 70 2.11 -0.73 -4.71
N TYR A 71 2.17 -0.21 -3.49
CA TYR A 71 1.24 0.79 -2.97
C TYR A 71 2.00 1.99 -2.43
N THR A 72 1.44 3.18 -2.58
CA THR A 72 2.07 4.42 -2.09
C THR A 72 1.11 5.12 -1.13
N VAL A 73 1.63 5.50 0.04
CA VAL A 73 0.86 6.25 1.02
C VAL A 73 0.91 7.74 0.69
N VAL A 74 -0.25 8.37 0.61
CA VAL A 74 -0.38 9.83 0.41
C VAL A 74 -1.03 10.42 1.67
N ASP A 75 -0.23 10.78 2.68
CA ASP A 75 -0.72 11.51 3.86
C ASP A 75 -0.85 13.00 3.53
N ARG A 76 -1.89 13.68 3.99
CA ARG A 76 -2.19 15.10 3.68
C ARG A 76 -1.01 16.05 3.92
N VAL A 77 -0.17 15.76 4.92
CA VAL A 77 1.04 16.54 5.23
C VAL A 77 2.09 16.45 4.12
N ASP A 78 2.20 15.29 3.46
CA ASP A 78 3.18 14.99 2.40
C ASP A 78 2.54 14.87 1.00
N ALA A 79 1.21 15.04 0.90
CA ALA A 79 0.42 14.70 -0.28
C ALA A 79 0.73 15.58 -1.49
N ALA A 80 0.89 16.89 -1.26
CA ALA A 80 1.16 17.85 -2.32
C ALA A 80 2.46 17.52 -3.09
N LEU A 81 3.49 17.02 -2.39
CA LEU A 81 4.77 16.65 -2.99
C LEU A 81 4.70 15.32 -3.74
N LYS A 82 4.03 14.30 -3.17
CA LYS A 82 3.92 12.98 -3.82
C LYS A 82 3.03 12.99 -5.06
N ILE A 83 1.90 13.71 -5.02
CA ILE A 83 0.99 13.83 -6.17
C ILE A 83 1.71 14.51 -7.34
N LYS A 84 2.49 15.57 -7.07
CA LYS A 84 3.23 16.32 -8.08
C LYS A 84 4.29 15.45 -8.79
N ILE A 85 5.03 14.62 -8.05
CA ILE A 85 6.05 13.73 -8.64
C ILE A 85 5.41 12.63 -9.51
N ALA A 86 4.33 12.00 -9.02
CA ALA A 86 3.61 10.97 -9.78
C ALA A 86 3.03 11.50 -11.11
N THR A 87 2.58 12.76 -11.13
CA THR A 87 2.07 13.41 -12.36
C THR A 87 3.15 14.06 -13.23
N SER A 88 4.31 14.42 -12.69
CA SER A 88 5.43 14.92 -13.50
C SER A 88 6.15 13.81 -14.27
N ASN A 89 6.28 12.61 -13.70
CA ASN A 89 6.93 11.48 -14.38
C ASN A 89 6.06 10.81 -15.46
N SER A 90 4.74 11.04 -15.46
CA SER A 90 3.85 10.50 -16.49
C SER A 90 3.95 11.24 -17.83
N ARG A 91 4.53 12.45 -17.86
CA ARG A 91 4.67 13.25 -19.10
C ARG A 91 5.94 12.93 -19.92
N GLN A 92 6.82 12.05 -19.46
CA GLN A 92 8.09 11.78 -20.15
C GLN A 92 8.17 10.44 -20.90
N ILE A 93 7.11 9.62 -20.93
CA ILE A 93 7.18 8.28 -21.54
C ILE A 93 6.61 8.23 -22.98
N VAL A 94 6.01 9.32 -23.48
CA VAL A 94 5.64 9.45 -24.90
C VAL A 94 6.49 10.54 -25.55
N ASN A 95 7.73 10.18 -25.89
CA ASN A 95 8.47 10.67 -27.05
C ASN A 95 9.82 9.96 -27.09
N ASN A 96 9.89 8.86 -27.84
CA ASN A 96 11.02 8.51 -28.71
C ASN A 96 10.70 7.21 -29.47
N ALA A 97 10.08 7.37 -30.65
CA ALA A 97 10.41 6.73 -31.92
C ALA A 97 9.33 7.11 -32.94
#